data_AF-A0A7J6RQV4-F1
#
_entry.id   AF-A0A7J6RQV4-F1
#
_cell.length_a   1.000
_cell.length_b   1.000
_cell.length_c   1.000
_cell.angle_alpha   90.00
_cell.angle_beta   90.00
_cell.angle_gamma   90.00
#
_symmetry.space_group_name_H-M   'P 1'
#
loop_
_entity.id
_entity.type
_entity.pdbx_description
1 polymer ?
#
loop_
_entity_poly.entity_id
_entity_poly.type
_entity_poly.pdbx_seq_one_letter_code
_entity_poly.pdbx_strand_id
1 'polypeptide(L)'
;RICTVTQYKYEIRRVYAHLWFTVRIQHTVSSIRESMSRVLPIRQRLILLMLTLWGILQEGFGQVLRQLIRRTKFDDSGSSLYAYLVIDNQQLYVIVDTGSAELTAIWKDWYDQVPFTIGCSNLQVGCYACPLGCDSSQTSIFRYGLKEVDVFPWHGTLQLGHNFVGSVDFALIKDQRPPPPSRPAGNILGLAPNSHGQYPSVMAQLHRQSKVSSLTFAIHLGRPPAGSFESNGELLLGGGDEALYVKPLRFVRFTNPAELRVRLRSLQ
;
A
#
# COMPACT_ATOMS: atom_id res chain seq x y z
N ARG A 1 -3.72 52.39 -25.42
CA ARG A 1 -3.16 51.11 -25.95
C ARG A 1 -4.00 49.99 -25.38
N ILE A 2 -4.95 49.49 -26.16
CA ILE A 2 -5.79 48.34 -25.82
C ILE A 2 -5.07 47.14 -26.44
N CYS A 3 -4.62 46.20 -25.62
CA CYS A 3 -4.04 44.95 -26.11
C CYS A 3 -5.12 43.88 -26.10
N THR A 4 -5.46 43.48 -27.31
CA THR A 4 -6.34 42.39 -27.72
C THR A 4 -5.81 41.06 -27.19
N VAL A 5 -6.66 40.33 -26.47
CA VAL A 5 -6.40 38.93 -26.08
C VAL A 5 -6.82 38.04 -27.24
N THR A 6 -5.87 37.36 -27.86
CA THR A 6 -6.16 36.30 -28.84
C THR A 6 -6.29 34.98 -28.09
N GLN A 7 -7.52 34.44 -28.03
CA GLN A 7 -7.79 33.10 -27.53
C GLN A 7 -7.27 32.05 -28.51
N TYR A 8 -6.36 31.19 -28.05
CA TYR A 8 -6.12 29.92 -28.73
C TYR A 8 -7.03 28.86 -28.12
N LYS A 9 -7.92 28.34 -28.96
CA LYS A 9 -8.85 27.25 -28.66
C LYS A 9 -8.09 25.94 -28.83
N TYR A 10 -7.84 25.22 -27.73
CA TYR A 10 -7.34 23.85 -27.78
C TYR A 10 -8.36 22.90 -27.15
N GLU A 11 -8.72 21.87 -27.92
CA GLU A 11 -9.61 20.79 -27.53
C GLU A 11 -8.81 19.78 -26.69
N ILE A 12 -9.15 19.64 -25.39
CA ILE A 12 -8.57 18.63 -24.52
C ILE A 12 -9.22 17.28 -24.84
N ARG A 13 -8.53 16.45 -25.63
CA ARG A 13 -8.82 15.02 -25.69
C ARG A 13 -8.11 14.33 -24.53
N ARG A 14 -8.92 13.81 -23.58
CA ARG A 14 -8.58 12.89 -22.45
C ARG A 14 -7.10 12.52 -22.32
N VAL A 15 -6.42 13.12 -21.35
CA VAL A 15 -5.10 12.68 -20.90
C VAL A 15 -5.30 11.69 -19.75
N TYR A 16 -4.90 10.44 -19.95
CA TYR A 16 -4.81 9.43 -18.89
C TYR A 16 -3.70 9.87 -17.91
N ALA A 17 -4.08 10.28 -16.71
CA ALA A 17 -3.17 10.83 -15.73
C ALA A 17 -2.28 9.72 -15.13
N HIS A 18 -0.97 9.83 -15.34
CA HIS A 18 0.05 9.23 -14.49
C HIS A 18 0.26 10.16 -13.29
N LEU A 19 -0.13 9.74 -12.09
CA LEU A 19 0.11 10.50 -10.87
C LEU A 19 1.14 9.73 -10.02
N TRP A 20 2.27 10.38 -9.74
CA TRP A 20 3.37 9.81 -8.96
C TRP A 20 3.62 10.68 -7.73
N PHE A 21 3.80 10.06 -6.57
CA PHE A 21 4.27 10.73 -5.37
C PHE A 21 5.38 9.90 -4.73
N THR A 22 6.43 10.57 -4.27
CA THR A 22 7.49 9.98 -3.44
C THR A 22 7.70 10.90 -2.24
N VAL A 23 7.63 10.34 -1.05
CA VAL A 23 7.87 11.04 0.23
C VAL A 23 9.32 10.76 0.65
N ARG A 24 9.99 11.73 1.28
CA ARG A 24 11.32 11.51 1.89
C ARG A 24 11.27 12.03 3.32
N ILE A 25 11.44 11.14 4.30
CA ILE A 25 11.64 11.50 5.71
C ILE A 25 13.13 11.34 5.96
N GLN A 26 13.83 12.44 6.29
CA GLN A 26 15.26 12.40 6.61
C GLN A 26 15.44 12.06 8.10
N HIS A 27 16.17 10.99 8.39
CA HIS A 27 16.77 10.76 9.71
C HIS A 27 18.28 10.88 9.60
N THR A 28 18.86 11.68 10.50
CA THR A 28 20.31 11.84 10.69
C THR A 28 20.80 10.69 11.57
N VAL A 29 21.73 9.87 11.09
CA VAL A 29 22.36 8.80 11.89
C VAL A 29 23.64 9.34 12.50
N SER A 30 23.72 9.36 13.82
CA SER A 30 24.92 9.65 14.60
C SER A 30 25.79 8.40 14.77
N SER A 31 27.08 8.58 14.46
CA SER A 31 28.24 7.70 14.62
C SER A 31 28.23 6.68 15.78
N ILE A 32 28.56 5.43 15.47
CA ILE A 32 29.06 4.44 16.45
C ILE A 32 30.56 4.24 16.18
N ARG A 33 31.38 4.54 17.20
CA ARG A 33 32.83 4.33 17.21
C ARG A 33 33.19 3.20 18.17
N GLU A 34 34.15 2.41 17.72
CA GLU A 34 35.17 1.67 18.49
C GLU A 34 34.77 0.48 19.38
N SER A 35 35.14 -0.72 18.92
CA SER A 35 36.13 -1.57 19.63
C SER A 35 36.29 -2.90 18.88
N MET A 36 37.34 -3.05 18.06
CA MET A 36 37.95 -4.33 17.67
C MET A 36 39.17 -4.05 16.78
N SER A 37 40.27 -3.54 17.35
CA SER A 37 41.44 -3.14 16.57
C SER A 37 42.75 -3.57 17.23
N ARG A 38 42.98 -4.88 17.44
CA ARG A 38 44.33 -5.29 17.90
C ARG A 38 44.88 -6.70 17.59
N VAL A 39 44.27 -7.52 16.72
CA VAL A 39 44.82 -8.88 16.46
C VAL A 39 44.97 -9.28 14.98
N LEU A 40 44.38 -8.56 14.02
CA LEU A 40 44.43 -9.00 12.61
C LEU A 40 45.52 -8.29 11.78
N PRO A 41 46.26 -8.99 10.90
CA PRO A 41 47.15 -8.39 9.90
C PRO A 41 46.40 -7.45 8.93
N ILE A 42 47.10 -6.45 8.39
CA ILE A 42 46.53 -5.31 7.62
C ILE A 42 45.62 -5.76 6.46
N ARG A 43 45.99 -6.82 5.73
CA ARG A 43 45.17 -7.38 4.64
C ARG A 43 43.81 -7.88 5.12
N GLN A 44 43.75 -8.55 6.27
CA GLN A 44 42.50 -9.06 6.83
C GLN A 44 41.61 -7.94 7.38
N ARG A 45 42.21 -6.85 7.89
CA ARG A 45 41.45 -5.64 8.28
C ARG A 45 40.81 -4.95 7.09
N LEU A 46 41.52 -4.84 5.97
CA LEU A 46 40.99 -4.28 4.73
C LEU A 46 39.84 -5.12 4.17
N ILE A 47 39.97 -6.46 4.18
CA ILE A 47 38.89 -7.36 3.75
C ILE A 47 37.67 -7.22 4.67
N LEU A 48 37.87 -7.22 6.00
CA LEU A 48 36.78 -7.06 6.94
C LEU A 48 36.09 -5.70 6.81
N LEU A 49 36.86 -4.63 6.61
CA LEU A 49 36.34 -3.28 6.35
C LEU A 49 35.56 -3.20 5.03
N MET A 50 36.05 -3.85 3.97
CA MET A 50 35.35 -3.90 2.69
C MET A 50 34.07 -4.74 2.78
N LEU A 51 34.07 -5.85 3.53
CA LEU A 51 32.88 -6.66 3.77
C LEU A 51 31.85 -5.94 4.65
N THR A 52 32.28 -5.22 5.69
CA THR A 52 31.37 -4.40 6.50
C THR A 52 30.86 -3.21 5.71
N LEU A 53 31.70 -2.51 4.94
CA LEU A 53 31.26 -1.44 4.04
C LEU A 53 30.32 -1.96 2.95
N TRP A 54 30.56 -3.16 2.41
CA TRP A 54 29.66 -3.80 1.44
C TRP A 54 28.33 -4.19 2.08
N GLY A 55 28.34 -4.74 3.30
CA GLY A 55 27.13 -5.00 4.08
C GLY A 55 26.33 -3.73 4.37
N ILE A 56 27.01 -2.68 4.83
CA ILE A 56 26.41 -1.35 5.09
C ILE A 56 25.89 -0.70 3.79
N LEU A 57 26.59 -0.89 2.66
CA LEU A 57 26.15 -0.40 1.35
C LEU A 57 24.93 -1.17 0.84
N GLN A 58 24.85 -2.48 1.09
CA GLN A 58 23.65 -3.27 0.77
C GLN A 58 22.47 -2.97 1.70
N GLU A 59 22.73 -2.66 2.97
CA GLU A 59 21.70 -2.16 3.91
C GLU A 59 21.27 -0.71 3.59
N GLY A 60 22.13 0.08 2.92
CA GLY A 60 21.87 1.47 2.54
C GLY A 60 20.97 1.64 1.30
N PHE A 61 20.94 0.66 0.40
CA PHE A 61 19.95 0.58 -0.67
C PHE A 61 18.75 -0.19 -0.19
N GLY A 62 17.89 0.52 0.51
CA GLY A 62 16.69 -0.02 1.08
C GLY A 62 15.88 -0.95 0.19
N GLN A 63 15.46 -2.08 0.75
CA GLN A 63 14.65 -3.06 0.05
C GLN A 63 13.32 -2.42 -0.39
N VAL A 64 13.12 -2.34 -1.71
CA VAL A 64 11.84 -1.97 -2.31
C VAL A 64 11.07 -3.27 -2.57
N LEU A 65 9.98 -3.47 -1.84
CA LEU A 65 9.09 -4.60 -2.06
C LEU A 65 8.18 -4.29 -3.25
N ARG A 66 8.06 -5.26 -4.16
CA ARG A 66 7.22 -5.15 -5.35
C ARG A 66 5.98 -6.01 -5.19
N GLN A 67 4.83 -5.41 -5.41
CA GLN A 67 3.54 -6.07 -5.40
C GLN A 67 2.85 -5.79 -6.73
N LEU A 68 2.46 -6.86 -7.45
CA LEU A 68 1.66 -6.70 -8.66
C LEU A 68 0.30 -6.13 -8.30
N ILE A 69 -0.12 -5.14 -9.08
CA ILE A 69 -1.42 -4.50 -8.97
C ILE A 69 -2.13 -4.51 -10.32
N ARG A 70 -3.46 -4.57 -10.28
CA ARG A 70 -4.31 -4.51 -11.47
C ARG A 70 -5.46 -3.56 -11.24
N ARG A 71 -5.64 -2.62 -12.16
CA ARG A 71 -6.88 -1.88 -12.27
C ARG A 71 -7.90 -2.75 -12.98
N THR A 72 -8.96 -3.13 -12.28
CA THR A 72 -10.05 -3.98 -12.80
C THR A 72 -11.34 -3.69 -12.06
N LYS A 73 -12.41 -4.43 -12.36
CA LYS A 73 -13.72 -4.40 -11.70
C LYS A 73 -14.05 -5.81 -11.25
N PHE A 74 -14.38 -5.96 -9.98
CA PHE A 74 -14.94 -7.21 -9.42
C PHE A 74 -16.43 -7.10 -9.12
N ASP A 75 -16.99 -5.89 -9.19
CA ASP A 75 -18.40 -5.61 -8.99
C ASP A 75 -18.84 -4.38 -9.80
N ASP A 76 -20.12 -4.04 -9.70
CA ASP A 76 -20.72 -2.89 -10.39
C ASP A 76 -20.36 -1.54 -9.75
N SER A 77 -19.58 -1.50 -8.66
CA SER A 77 -19.23 -0.26 -7.96
C SER A 77 -18.18 0.59 -8.67
N GLY A 78 -17.57 0.06 -9.74
CA GLY A 78 -16.61 0.76 -10.57
C GLY A 78 -15.23 0.11 -10.56
N SER A 79 -14.29 0.71 -11.32
CA SER A 79 -12.93 0.17 -11.41
C SER A 79 -12.11 0.62 -10.19
N SER A 80 -11.46 -0.34 -9.54
CA SER A 80 -10.54 -0.11 -8.42
C SER A 80 -9.16 -0.67 -8.74
N LEU A 81 -8.16 -0.27 -7.94
CA LEU A 81 -6.83 -0.84 -8.00
C LEU A 81 -6.74 -2.00 -7.02
N TYR A 82 -6.46 -3.21 -7.52
CA TYR A 82 -6.38 -4.41 -6.70
C TYR A 82 -4.96 -4.93 -6.60
N ALA A 83 -4.57 -5.37 -5.42
CA ALA A 83 -3.41 -6.21 -5.18
C ALA A 83 -3.86 -7.62 -4.78
N TYR A 84 -3.01 -8.60 -5.05
CA TYR A 84 -3.18 -9.96 -4.57
C TYR A 84 -2.25 -10.19 -3.38
N LEU A 85 -2.82 -10.53 -2.23
CA LEU A 85 -2.11 -10.81 -0.99
C LEU A 85 -2.29 -12.25 -0.57
N VAL A 86 -1.30 -12.78 0.15
CA VAL A 86 -1.43 -14.04 0.89
C VAL A 86 -1.26 -13.75 2.37
N ILE A 87 -2.26 -14.10 3.18
CA ILE A 87 -2.24 -13.97 4.64
C ILE A 87 -2.52 -15.34 5.24
N ASP A 88 -1.59 -15.91 6.01
CA ASP A 88 -1.70 -17.26 6.57
C ASP A 88 -2.08 -18.33 5.53
N ASN A 89 -1.42 -18.27 4.37
CA ASN A 89 -1.68 -19.12 3.20
C ASN A 89 -3.06 -18.95 2.56
N GLN A 90 -3.82 -17.93 2.95
CA GLN A 90 -5.12 -17.59 2.36
C GLN A 90 -4.98 -16.44 1.38
N GLN A 91 -5.57 -16.61 0.21
CA GLN A 91 -5.42 -15.70 -0.92
C GLN A 91 -6.54 -14.67 -0.92
N LEU A 92 -6.18 -13.39 -0.97
CA LEU A 92 -7.14 -12.28 -0.93
C LEU A 92 -6.82 -11.28 -2.03
N TYR A 93 -7.84 -10.82 -2.75
CA TYR A 93 -7.72 -9.59 -3.51
C TYR A 93 -8.14 -8.42 -2.63
N VAL A 94 -7.28 -7.41 -2.57
CA VAL A 94 -7.46 -6.23 -1.73
C VAL A 94 -7.47 -4.98 -2.59
N ILE A 95 -8.33 -4.04 -2.25
CA ILE A 95 -8.32 -2.69 -2.84
C ILE A 95 -7.11 -1.96 -2.27
N VAL A 96 -6.23 -1.47 -3.15
CA VAL A 96 -5.13 -0.58 -2.77
C VAL A 96 -5.71 0.81 -2.53
N ASP A 97 -5.74 1.23 -1.27
CA ASP A 97 -6.35 2.48 -0.84
C ASP A 97 -5.32 3.42 -0.22
N THR A 98 -5.08 4.56 -0.87
CA THR A 98 -4.17 5.59 -0.36
C THR A 98 -4.81 6.50 0.68
N GLY A 99 -6.12 6.39 0.91
CA GLY A 99 -6.89 7.20 1.85
C GLY A 99 -7.06 6.59 3.24
N SER A 100 -6.87 5.28 3.38
CA SER A 100 -6.90 4.55 4.65
C SER A 100 -5.53 3.96 4.97
N ALA A 101 -5.26 3.63 6.24
CA ALA A 101 -3.95 3.13 6.65
C ALA A 101 -3.94 1.63 6.96
N GLU A 102 -5.10 1.08 7.31
CA GLU A 102 -5.22 -0.26 7.84
C GLU A 102 -5.34 -1.29 6.71
N LEU A 103 -4.79 -2.48 6.97
CA LEU A 103 -5.19 -3.68 6.25
C LEU A 103 -6.51 -4.15 6.85
N THR A 104 -7.52 -4.38 6.01
CA THR A 104 -8.77 -5.02 6.42
C THR A 104 -9.08 -6.20 5.52
N ALA A 105 -9.60 -7.27 6.13
CA ALA A 105 -10.09 -8.43 5.41
C ALA A 105 -11.50 -8.78 5.88
N ILE A 106 -12.32 -9.27 4.96
CA ILE A 106 -13.67 -9.76 5.24
C ILE A 106 -13.53 -11.01 6.10
N TRP A 107 -14.17 -11.05 7.26
CA TRP A 107 -14.24 -12.27 8.05
C TRP A 107 -15.22 -13.24 7.39
N LYS A 108 -14.73 -14.44 7.06
CA LYS A 108 -15.52 -15.48 6.39
C LYS A 108 -16.80 -15.81 7.14
N ASP A 109 -16.73 -16.06 8.45
CA ASP A 109 -17.88 -16.58 9.20
C ASP A 109 -19.00 -15.55 9.30
N TRP A 110 -18.66 -14.26 9.37
CA TRP A 110 -19.66 -13.20 9.25
C TRP A 110 -20.26 -13.16 7.86
N TYR A 111 -19.43 -13.11 6.80
CA TYR A 111 -19.92 -12.92 5.44
C TYR A 111 -20.85 -14.05 4.99
N ASP A 112 -20.54 -15.29 5.36
CA ASP A 112 -21.37 -16.46 5.06
C ASP A 112 -22.74 -16.43 5.77
N GLN A 113 -22.89 -15.64 6.85
CA GLN A 113 -24.15 -15.46 7.55
C GLN A 113 -24.98 -14.30 7.00
N VAL A 114 -24.43 -13.46 6.13
CA VAL A 114 -25.16 -12.31 5.57
C VAL A 114 -26.22 -12.81 4.57
N PRO A 115 -27.51 -12.52 4.81
CA PRO A 115 -28.58 -12.94 3.90
C PRO A 115 -28.40 -12.40 2.49
N PHE A 116 -28.83 -13.18 1.48
CA PHE A 116 -28.85 -12.78 0.07
C PHE A 116 -27.47 -12.48 -0.55
N THR A 117 -26.39 -12.93 0.06
CA THR A 117 -25.04 -12.90 -0.52
C THR A 117 -24.71 -14.20 -1.26
N ILE A 118 -23.70 -14.15 -2.11
CA ILE A 118 -23.20 -15.32 -2.86
C ILE A 118 -22.34 -16.27 -1.99
N GLY A 119 -22.17 -15.97 -0.70
CA GLY A 119 -21.24 -16.66 0.19
C GLY A 119 -19.78 -16.36 -0.13
N CYS A 120 -18.91 -16.60 0.84
CA CYS A 120 -17.49 -16.28 0.74
C CYS A 120 -16.76 -17.08 -0.34
N SER A 121 -17.13 -18.36 -0.53
CA SER A 121 -16.48 -19.25 -1.51
C SER A 121 -16.63 -18.77 -2.97
N ASN A 122 -17.65 -17.95 -3.25
CA ASN A 122 -17.91 -17.40 -4.57
C ASN A 122 -17.55 -15.92 -4.67
N LEU A 123 -17.11 -15.30 -3.57
CA LEU A 123 -16.72 -13.90 -3.56
C LEU A 123 -15.34 -13.75 -4.22
N GLN A 124 -15.28 -13.04 -5.34
CA GLN A 124 -14.03 -12.90 -6.12
C GLN A 124 -12.88 -12.30 -5.32
N VAL A 125 -13.16 -11.38 -4.39
CA VAL A 125 -12.14 -10.78 -3.54
C VAL A 125 -11.61 -11.71 -2.45
N GLY A 126 -12.32 -12.81 -2.18
CA GLY A 126 -12.05 -13.74 -1.08
C GLY A 126 -12.39 -13.16 0.29
N CYS A 127 -12.37 -14.03 1.30
CA CYS A 127 -12.45 -13.66 2.70
C CYS A 127 -11.45 -14.46 3.52
N TYR A 128 -11.18 -13.99 4.73
CA TYR A 128 -10.24 -14.58 5.65
C TYR A 128 -10.98 -15.44 6.69
N ALA A 129 -10.52 -16.68 6.84
CA ALA A 129 -10.95 -17.62 7.88
C ALA A 129 -9.88 -17.68 8.98
N CYS A 130 -10.25 -17.50 10.25
CA CYS A 130 -9.28 -17.64 11.34
C CYS A 130 -8.85 -19.10 11.50
N PRO A 131 -7.54 -19.42 11.41
CA PRO A 131 -7.08 -20.82 11.50
C PRO A 131 -7.42 -21.52 12.82
N LEU A 132 -7.52 -20.77 13.92
CA LEU A 132 -7.78 -21.29 15.27
C LEU A 132 -9.12 -20.78 15.87
N GLY A 133 -10.01 -20.25 15.01
CA GLY A 133 -11.18 -19.49 15.43
C GLY A 133 -10.81 -18.05 15.83
N CYS A 134 -11.79 -17.14 15.75
CA CYS A 134 -11.58 -15.73 16.08
C CYS A 134 -12.23 -15.37 17.43
N ASP A 135 -11.59 -14.49 18.21
CA ASP A 135 -12.28 -13.72 19.24
C ASP A 135 -12.73 -12.40 18.63
N SER A 136 -14.05 -12.23 18.50
CA SER A 136 -14.67 -11.03 17.90
C SER A 136 -15.34 -10.12 18.95
N SER A 137 -14.97 -10.25 20.23
CA SER A 137 -15.57 -9.52 21.35
C SER A 137 -15.20 -8.02 21.37
N GLN A 138 -13.94 -7.69 21.11
CA GLN A 138 -13.46 -6.31 21.06
C GLN A 138 -13.54 -5.78 19.63
N THR A 139 -14.32 -4.71 19.42
CA THR A 139 -14.56 -4.19 18.08
C THR A 139 -14.30 -2.69 17.95
N SER A 140 -14.26 -2.19 16.72
CA SER A 140 -14.08 -0.78 16.36
C SER A 140 -14.80 -0.50 15.05
N ILE A 141 -15.26 0.74 14.85
CA ILE A 141 -15.94 1.13 13.60
C ILE A 141 -14.98 1.89 12.69
N PHE A 142 -14.78 1.40 11.47
CA PHE A 142 -14.06 2.13 10.42
C PHE A 142 -15.03 2.73 9.40
N ARG A 143 -14.65 3.87 8.81
CA ARG A 143 -15.47 4.59 7.83
C ARG A 143 -14.74 4.73 6.50
N TYR A 144 -15.37 4.22 5.45
CA TYR A 144 -14.91 4.29 4.06
C TYR A 144 -15.95 4.99 3.21
N GLY A 145 -15.87 6.33 3.14
CA GLY A 145 -16.87 7.15 2.46
C GLY A 145 -18.24 7.01 3.11
N LEU A 146 -19.22 6.45 2.39
CA LEU A 146 -20.58 6.20 2.88
C LEU A 146 -20.76 4.82 3.55
N LYS A 147 -19.67 4.06 3.69
CA LYS A 147 -19.66 2.72 4.25
C LYS A 147 -19.07 2.75 5.66
N GLU A 148 -19.78 2.16 6.62
CA GLU A 148 -19.24 1.87 7.94
C GLU A 148 -19.00 0.36 8.05
N VAL A 149 -17.89 -0.05 8.65
CA VAL A 149 -17.61 -1.46 8.93
C VAL A 149 -17.26 -1.63 10.41
N ASP A 150 -17.85 -2.64 11.03
CA ASP A 150 -17.44 -3.10 12.36
C ASP A 150 -16.31 -4.10 12.19
N VAL A 151 -15.21 -3.88 12.89
CA VAL A 151 -14.00 -4.67 12.77
C VAL A 151 -13.48 -5.11 14.12
N PHE A 152 -12.78 -6.24 14.15
CA PHE A 152 -12.03 -6.69 15.33
C PHE A 152 -10.56 -6.95 14.94
N PRO A 153 -9.61 -6.83 15.90
CA PRO A 153 -8.20 -6.99 15.62
C PRO A 153 -7.84 -8.45 15.36
N TRP A 154 -6.90 -8.65 14.44
CA TRP A 154 -6.31 -9.94 14.15
C TRP A 154 -4.83 -9.79 13.78
N HIS A 155 -4.08 -10.89 13.85
CA HIS A 155 -2.69 -10.93 13.42
C HIS A 155 -2.46 -12.17 12.56
N GLY A 156 -1.61 -12.03 11.54
CA GLY A 156 -1.33 -13.10 10.61
C GLY A 156 -0.03 -12.89 9.87
N THR A 157 0.39 -13.87 9.11
CA THR A 157 1.62 -13.83 8.33
C THR A 157 1.36 -13.34 6.91
N LEU A 158 1.94 -12.19 6.54
CA LEU A 158 1.78 -11.59 5.22
C LEU A 158 2.86 -12.06 4.26
N GLN A 159 2.45 -12.28 3.02
CA GLN A 159 3.31 -12.40 1.85
C GLN A 159 2.86 -11.41 0.77
N LEU A 160 3.85 -10.70 0.21
CA LEU A 160 3.70 -9.74 -0.89
C LEU A 160 4.48 -10.25 -2.11
N GLY A 161 3.75 -10.60 -3.17
CA GLY A 161 4.32 -11.31 -4.31
C GLY A 161 5.01 -12.61 -3.88
N HIS A 162 6.30 -12.72 -4.15
CA HIS A 162 7.13 -13.87 -3.74
C HIS A 162 7.86 -13.66 -2.40
N ASN A 163 7.65 -12.52 -1.73
CA ASN A 163 8.37 -12.15 -0.52
C ASN A 163 7.52 -12.40 0.72
N PHE A 164 8.00 -13.25 1.61
CA PHE A 164 7.48 -13.35 2.97
C PHE A 164 7.88 -12.09 3.74
N VAL A 165 6.89 -11.30 4.17
CA VAL A 165 7.14 -10.02 4.84
C VAL A 165 7.11 -10.14 6.36
N GLY A 166 6.48 -11.16 6.93
CA GLY A 166 6.42 -11.38 8.37
C GLY A 166 5.01 -11.24 8.93
N SER A 167 4.91 -11.16 10.26
CA SER A 167 3.64 -11.00 10.94
C SER A 167 3.11 -9.57 10.80
N VAL A 168 1.83 -9.42 10.52
CA VAL A 168 1.14 -8.13 10.45
C VAL A 168 -0.13 -8.16 11.28
N ASP A 169 -0.41 -7.04 11.92
CA ASP A 169 -1.69 -6.74 12.56
C ASP A 169 -2.64 -6.15 11.50
N PHE A 170 -3.88 -6.62 11.49
CA PHE A 170 -4.91 -6.14 10.58
C PHE A 170 -6.30 -6.28 11.21
N ALA A 171 -7.32 -5.72 10.56
CA ALA A 171 -8.69 -5.77 11.06
C ALA A 171 -9.54 -6.76 10.25
N LEU A 172 -10.34 -7.55 10.94
CA LEU A 172 -11.33 -8.44 10.34
C LEU A 172 -12.71 -7.81 10.40
N ILE A 173 -13.37 -7.66 9.24
CA ILE A 173 -14.70 -7.07 9.11
C ILE A 173 -15.74 -8.10 9.56
N LYS A 174 -16.52 -7.76 10.59
CA LYS A 174 -17.59 -8.58 11.17
C LYS A 174 -18.99 -7.98 11.04
N ASP A 175 -19.11 -6.76 10.52
CA ASP A 175 -20.38 -6.16 10.08
C ASP A 175 -20.11 -5.02 9.10
N GLN A 176 -21.12 -4.65 8.30
CA GLN A 176 -21.06 -3.53 7.36
C GLN A 176 -22.41 -2.83 7.21
N ARG A 177 -22.38 -1.50 7.16
CA ARG A 177 -23.54 -0.66 6.84
C ARG A 177 -23.27 0.24 5.63
N PRO A 178 -24.14 0.22 4.60
CA PRO A 178 -25.25 -0.73 4.41
C PRO A 178 -24.73 -2.16 4.15
N PRO A 179 -25.51 -3.21 4.48
CA PRO A 179 -25.06 -4.59 4.36
C PRO A 179 -24.95 -5.02 2.88
N PRO A 180 -24.12 -6.02 2.57
CA PRO A 180 -24.19 -6.72 1.29
C PRO A 180 -25.58 -7.35 1.06
N PRO A 181 -26.06 -7.48 -0.19
CA PRO A 181 -25.42 -7.05 -1.43
C PRO A 181 -25.63 -5.56 -1.78
N SER A 182 -26.34 -4.77 -0.95
CA SER A 182 -26.62 -3.36 -1.24
C SER A 182 -25.34 -2.54 -1.45
N ARG A 183 -24.29 -2.85 -0.69
CA ARG A 183 -22.92 -2.44 -0.99
C ARG A 183 -21.99 -3.65 -0.88
N PRO A 184 -21.14 -3.91 -1.90
CA PRO A 184 -20.14 -4.97 -1.82
C PRO A 184 -19.22 -4.81 -0.61
N ALA A 185 -18.96 -5.92 0.08
CA ALA A 185 -17.86 -6.00 1.02
C ALA A 185 -16.54 -6.09 0.24
N GLY A 186 -15.47 -5.53 0.80
CA GLY A 186 -14.16 -5.53 0.14
C GLY A 186 -13.04 -5.54 1.16
N ASN A 187 -11.98 -6.26 0.83
CA ASN A 187 -10.71 -6.21 1.56
C ASN A 187 -9.94 -4.95 1.13
N ILE A 188 -9.22 -4.32 2.06
CA ILE A 188 -8.50 -3.07 1.81
C ILE A 188 -7.06 -3.20 2.26
N LEU A 189 -6.12 -2.79 1.41
CA LEU A 189 -4.74 -2.50 1.75
C LEU A 189 -4.58 -0.99 1.85
N GLY A 190 -4.66 -0.46 3.07
CA GLY A 190 -4.42 0.94 3.36
C GLY A 190 -2.94 1.31 3.28
N LEU A 191 -2.64 2.44 2.63
CA LEU A 191 -1.29 2.99 2.47
C LEU A 191 -1.11 4.37 3.12
N ALA A 192 -2.17 4.95 3.68
CA ALA A 192 -2.08 6.22 4.40
C ALA A 192 -1.18 6.08 5.65
N PRO A 193 -0.51 7.16 6.06
CA PRO A 193 0.41 7.12 7.20
C PRO A 193 -0.30 7.03 8.56
N ASN A 194 -1.56 7.49 8.64
CA ASN A 194 -2.28 7.62 9.90
C ASN A 194 -2.92 6.31 10.35
N SER A 195 -2.36 5.67 11.36
CA SER A 195 -2.97 4.49 11.99
C SER A 195 -4.25 4.86 12.74
N HIS A 196 -5.27 4.00 12.69
CA HIS A 196 -6.50 4.17 13.45
C HIS A 196 -6.43 3.39 14.77
N GLY A 197 -6.31 4.09 15.90
CA GLY A 197 -6.30 3.48 17.23
C GLY A 197 -5.23 2.39 17.37
N GLN A 198 -5.66 1.15 17.63
CA GLN A 198 -4.79 -0.02 17.80
C GLN A 198 -4.37 -0.69 16.49
N TYR A 199 -4.75 -0.15 15.33
CA TYR A 199 -4.51 -0.76 14.02
C TYR A 199 -3.38 -0.01 13.29
N PRO A 200 -2.12 -0.48 13.37
CA PRO A 200 -0.99 0.21 12.75
C PRO A 200 -1.04 0.14 11.22
N SER A 201 -0.60 1.22 10.57
CA SER A 201 -0.45 1.28 9.10
C SER A 201 0.44 0.14 8.60
N VAL A 202 0.07 -0.52 7.50
CA VAL A 202 0.89 -1.58 6.90
C VAL A 202 2.31 -1.08 6.60
N MET A 203 2.44 0.13 6.08
CA MET A 203 3.76 0.73 5.82
C MET A 203 4.59 0.91 7.09
N ALA A 204 3.94 1.32 8.19
CA ALA A 204 4.61 1.46 9.49
C ALA A 204 5.06 0.11 10.05
N GLN A 205 4.24 -0.94 9.89
CA GLN A 205 4.58 -2.30 10.30
C GLN A 205 5.76 -2.85 9.51
N LEU A 206 5.73 -2.74 8.17
CA LEU A 206 6.82 -3.18 7.28
C LEU A 206 8.13 -2.46 7.59
N HIS A 207 8.07 -1.15 7.84
CA HIS A 207 9.25 -0.36 8.20
C HIS A 207 9.81 -0.74 9.57
N ARG A 208 8.95 -0.94 10.58
CA ARG A 208 9.36 -1.39 11.93
C ARG A 208 10.04 -2.76 11.90
N GLN A 209 9.62 -3.63 10.98
CA GLN A 209 10.20 -4.95 10.75
C GLN A 209 11.42 -4.93 9.80
N SER A 210 11.91 -3.74 9.42
CA SER A 210 13.03 -3.55 8.49
C SER A 210 12.84 -4.25 7.13
N LYS A 211 11.59 -4.44 6.71
CA LYS A 211 11.24 -5.04 5.40
C LYS A 211 11.24 -4.03 4.27
N VAL A 212 11.06 -2.76 4.64
CA VAL A 212 11.22 -1.61 3.77
C VAL A 212 12.09 -0.58 4.49
N SER A 213 12.87 0.18 3.74
CA SER A 213 13.77 1.20 4.29
C SER A 213 13.12 2.54 4.57
N SER A 214 11.91 2.76 4.04
CA SER A 214 11.22 4.04 4.18
C SER A 214 9.71 3.84 4.20
N LEU A 215 9.01 4.83 4.74
CA LEU A 215 7.54 4.92 4.74
C LEU A 215 6.98 5.44 3.41
N THR A 216 7.71 5.20 2.31
CA THR A 216 7.35 5.69 0.98
C THR A 216 6.84 4.55 0.15
N PHE A 217 5.82 4.82 -0.66
CA PHE A 217 5.36 3.90 -1.68
C PHE A 217 5.23 4.62 -3.02
N ALA A 218 5.25 3.86 -4.11
CA ALA A 218 4.98 4.35 -5.45
C ALA A 218 4.02 3.40 -6.17
N ILE A 219 3.20 3.97 -7.06
CA ILE A 219 2.24 3.21 -7.89
C ILE A 219 2.62 3.47 -9.34
N HIS A 220 2.98 2.40 -10.05
CA HIS A 220 3.17 2.43 -11.50
C HIS A 220 2.02 1.68 -12.16
N LEU A 221 1.34 2.32 -13.11
CA LEU A 221 0.32 1.68 -13.93
C LEU A 221 0.74 1.73 -15.40
N GLY A 222 0.70 0.57 -16.04
CA GLY A 222 0.88 0.43 -17.47
C GLY A 222 -0.29 1.04 -18.25
N ARG A 223 -0.06 1.29 -19.53
CA ARG A 223 -1.12 1.75 -20.43
C ARG A 223 -2.16 0.62 -20.60
N PRO A 224 -3.47 0.90 -20.46
CA PRO A 224 -4.47 -0.10 -20.74
C PRO A 224 -4.46 -0.48 -22.23
N PRO A 225 -4.79 -1.73 -22.58
CA PRO A 225 -5.01 -2.14 -23.97
C PRO A 225 -6.10 -1.29 -24.65
N ALA A 226 -6.04 -1.18 -25.99
CA ALA A 226 -7.03 -0.44 -26.75
C ALA A 226 -8.45 -0.98 -26.48
N GLY A 227 -9.39 -0.09 -26.14
CA GLY A 227 -10.77 -0.46 -25.82
C GLY A 227 -11.01 -0.99 -24.40
N SER A 228 -9.98 -1.10 -23.55
CA SER A 228 -10.10 -1.53 -22.16
C SER A 228 -9.77 -0.41 -21.17
N PHE A 229 -10.38 -0.47 -19.99
CA PHE A 229 -9.97 0.36 -18.83
C PHE A 229 -8.97 -0.37 -17.93
N GLU A 230 -8.80 -1.69 -18.14
CA GLU A 230 -7.97 -2.52 -17.30
C GLU A 230 -6.48 -2.29 -17.59
N SER A 231 -5.70 -2.21 -16.52
CA SER A 231 -4.26 -2.06 -16.63
C SER A 231 -3.55 -2.83 -15.53
N ASN A 232 -2.41 -3.42 -15.87
CA ASN A 232 -1.50 -4.01 -14.91
C ASN A 232 -0.46 -2.98 -14.49
N GLY A 233 0.14 -3.21 -13.33
CA GLY A 233 1.15 -2.33 -12.78
C GLY A 233 1.84 -2.91 -11.57
N GLU A 234 2.58 -2.06 -10.88
CA GLU A 234 3.35 -2.40 -9.69
C GLU A 234 3.10 -1.37 -8.58
N LEU A 235 2.83 -1.88 -7.38
CA LEU A 235 2.94 -1.16 -6.13
C LEU A 235 4.34 -1.42 -5.55
N LEU A 236 5.09 -0.36 -5.34
CA LEU A 236 6.43 -0.38 -4.79
C LEU A 236 6.36 0.13 -3.36
N LEU A 237 6.76 -0.67 -2.38
CA LEU A 237 6.78 -0.29 -0.96
C LEU A 237 8.23 -0.13 -0.51
N GLY A 238 8.54 0.97 0.17
CA GLY A 238 9.89 1.32 0.61
C GLY A 238 10.63 2.30 -0.30
N GLY A 239 10.03 2.71 -1.44
CA GLY A 239 10.66 3.62 -2.39
C GLY A 239 10.00 3.60 -3.76
N GLY A 240 10.80 3.85 -4.79
CA GLY A 240 10.39 3.78 -6.20
C GLY A 240 11.46 3.09 -7.05
N ASP A 241 11.22 2.99 -8.35
CA ASP A 241 12.14 2.43 -9.32
C ASP A 241 12.41 3.44 -10.44
N GLU A 242 13.67 3.86 -10.58
CA GLU A 242 14.08 4.85 -11.58
C GLU A 242 13.91 4.37 -13.02
N ALA A 243 13.81 3.06 -13.25
CA ALA A 243 13.57 2.49 -14.57
C ALA A 243 12.11 2.67 -15.04
N LEU A 244 11.17 2.96 -14.12
CA LEU A 244 9.74 3.04 -14.42
C LEU A 244 9.23 4.45 -14.74
N TYR A 245 10.08 5.47 -14.67
CA TYR A 245 9.68 6.85 -14.93
C TYR A 245 10.69 7.63 -15.78
N VAL A 246 10.17 8.62 -16.51
CA VAL A 246 10.99 9.57 -17.24
C VAL A 246 11.51 10.64 -16.29
N LYS A 247 12.83 10.77 -16.18
CA LYS A 247 13.49 11.78 -15.35
C LYS A 247 13.31 13.19 -15.94
N PRO A 248 13.26 14.25 -15.11
CA PRO A 248 13.28 14.25 -13.65
C PRO A 248 11.87 14.12 -13.01
N LEU A 249 11.80 13.56 -11.80
CA LEU A 249 10.58 13.59 -10.99
C LEU A 249 10.23 15.03 -10.59
N ARG A 250 8.93 15.34 -10.60
CA ARG A 250 8.40 16.59 -10.08
C ARG A 250 7.73 16.33 -8.74
N PHE A 251 8.11 17.13 -7.74
CA PHE A 251 7.60 16.99 -6.38
C PHE A 251 6.62 18.11 -6.08
N VAL A 252 5.54 17.76 -5.39
CA VAL A 252 4.59 18.71 -4.82
C VAL A 252 4.54 18.50 -3.32
N ARG A 253 4.46 19.61 -2.58
CA ARG A 253 4.34 19.54 -1.12
C ARG A 253 2.91 19.18 -0.75
N PHE A 254 2.75 18.27 0.21
CA PHE A 254 1.45 18.00 0.79
C PHE A 254 0.93 19.22 1.56
N THR A 255 -0.36 19.47 1.43
CA THR A 255 -1.08 20.39 2.34
C THR A 255 -1.39 19.70 3.67
N ASN A 256 -1.69 18.41 3.62
CA ASN A 256 -1.85 17.55 4.79
C ASN A 256 -1.12 16.22 4.54
N PRO A 257 0.07 16.00 5.13
CA PRO A 257 0.81 14.74 4.99
C PRO A 257 0.04 13.52 5.49
N ALA A 258 -0.86 13.72 6.46
CA ALA A 258 -1.66 12.68 7.10
C ALA A 258 -2.70 12.06 6.13
N GLU A 259 -3.12 12.83 5.12
CA GLU A 259 -4.16 12.46 4.15
C GLU A 259 -3.62 12.45 2.70
N LEU A 260 -2.30 12.61 2.51
CA LEU A 260 -1.63 12.71 1.21
C LEU A 260 -2.26 13.75 0.26
N ARG A 261 -2.86 14.81 0.81
CA ARG A 261 -3.54 15.86 0.03
C ARG A 261 -2.53 16.86 -0.55
N VAL A 262 -2.77 17.29 -1.78
CA VAL A 262 -1.97 18.30 -2.48
C VAL A 262 -2.85 19.44 -2.97
N ARG A 263 -2.29 20.64 -3.06
CA ARG A 263 -2.96 21.80 -3.66
C ARG A 263 -2.51 21.97 -5.10
N LEU A 264 -3.46 21.82 -6.03
CA LEU A 264 -3.27 22.22 -7.41
C LEU A 264 -3.50 23.73 -7.55
N ARG A 265 -2.66 24.41 -8.35
CA ARG A 265 -2.82 25.85 -8.60
C ARG A 265 -4.01 26.14 -9.50
N SER A 266 -4.22 25.30 -10.51
CA SER A 266 -5.36 25.34 -11.42
C SER A 266 -5.57 23.96 -12.03
N LEU A 267 -6.81 23.65 -12.41
CA LEU A 267 -7.16 22.56 -13.31
C LEU A 267 -7.42 23.21 -14.67
N GLN A 268 -6.71 22.77 -15.72
CA GLN A 268 -6.88 23.27 -17.09
C GLN A 268 -7.53 22.19 -17.94
#